data_AF-A0A973EX84-F1
#
_entry.id   AF-A0A973EX84-F1
#
_cell.length_a   1.000
_cell.length_b   1.000
_cell.length_c   1.000
_cell.angle_alpha   90.00
_cell.angle_beta   90.00
_cell.angle_gamma   90.00
#
_symmetry.space_group_name_H-M   'P 1'
#
loop_
_entity.id
_entity.type
_entity.pdbx_description
1 polymer ?
#
loop_
_entity_poly.entity_id
_entity_poly.type
_entity_poly.pdbx_seq_one_letter_code
_entity_poly.pdbx_strand_id
1 'polypeptide(L)'
;AEFVSEIRLGSLWQGGEFTVDSIKLFLRIEDVKGNVNSKQVLTISEIADRLYYDSAYYANTQVNLTGFDAAVIELPPLRADTVNNLEVNLPLEFGNYLMRDTSMLFHSNSKPDFRSFFKGLYFRITSSTAPLLLTIKLEPPVSTAYSNNYFILYYHDKSNITRKYYFILDAVSKNACFNRFSHDFSAAEPDKRIRHLNDGVRDTLTYVQSLNGVSTKLVIPGLKDIKANQQFAGASVNKARIIVPVHLDNDILKNKTVSSQIYLAYKNSKGQLTLVPDYNINASFFDGKLDTLKGVYQFNIASFVDKYLKDTNNTFEPELELILPSGGIKNTVLKANNSNIPVRFEFLYTKF
;
A
#
# COMPACT_ATOMS: atom_id res chain seq x y z
N ALA A 1 -7.20 -6.01 4.22
CA ALA A 1 -6.90 -4.73 3.54
C ALA A 1 -8.14 -3.87 3.63
N GLU A 2 -7.98 -2.58 3.88
CA GLU A 2 -9.08 -1.68 4.19
C GLU A 2 -8.82 -0.33 3.53
N PHE A 3 -9.87 0.46 3.31
CA PHE A 3 -9.80 1.66 2.50
C PHE A 3 -10.55 2.83 3.17
N VAL A 4 -9.96 4.01 3.17
CA VAL A 4 -10.53 5.23 3.76
C VAL A 4 -10.58 6.33 2.72
N SER A 5 -11.70 7.06 2.63
CA SER A 5 -11.88 8.14 1.66
C SER A 5 -12.79 9.25 2.15
N GLU A 6 -12.50 10.47 1.74
CA GLU A 6 -13.54 11.50 1.62
C GLU A 6 -14.55 11.13 0.52
N ILE A 7 -15.73 11.76 0.56
CA ILE A 7 -16.68 11.80 -0.56
C ILE A 7 -16.98 13.24 -0.93
N ARG A 8 -17.17 13.52 -2.23
CA ARG A 8 -17.56 14.86 -2.70
C ARG A 8 -19.02 14.91 -3.11
N LEU A 9 -19.66 16.04 -2.85
CA LEU A 9 -20.94 16.35 -3.49
C LEU A 9 -20.76 16.47 -5.00
N GLY A 10 -21.67 15.88 -5.77
CA GLY A 10 -21.72 16.01 -7.22
C GLY A 10 -22.23 17.38 -7.69
N SER A 11 -22.97 18.09 -6.84
CA SER A 11 -23.42 19.46 -7.08
C SER A 11 -23.79 20.17 -5.78
N LEU A 12 -23.92 21.49 -5.82
CA LEU A 12 -24.54 22.28 -4.75
C LEU A 12 -26.00 21.83 -4.55
N TRP A 13 -26.43 21.64 -3.30
CA TRP A 13 -27.84 21.43 -2.99
C TRP A 13 -28.67 22.68 -3.31
N GLN A 14 -29.76 22.51 -4.05
CA GLN A 14 -30.58 23.63 -4.56
C GLN A 14 -31.66 24.10 -3.57
N GLY A 15 -31.81 23.46 -2.42
CA GLY A 15 -32.85 23.78 -1.44
C GLY A 15 -34.21 23.12 -1.74
N GLY A 16 -35.20 23.43 -0.90
CA GLY A 16 -36.58 22.95 -1.03
C GLY A 16 -36.96 21.84 -0.05
N GLU A 17 -38.27 21.61 0.08
CA GLU A 17 -38.82 20.44 0.77
C GLU A 17 -38.47 19.18 -0.01
N PHE A 18 -38.00 18.15 0.70
CA PHE A 18 -37.62 16.87 0.11
C PHE A 18 -37.91 15.71 1.06
N THR A 19 -38.10 14.53 0.49
CA THR A 19 -38.16 13.25 1.21
C THR A 19 -37.19 12.28 0.55
N VAL A 20 -36.29 11.67 1.33
CA VAL A 20 -35.37 10.65 0.82
C VAL A 20 -36.15 9.36 0.54
N ASP A 21 -36.00 8.82 -0.67
CA ASP A 21 -36.66 7.58 -1.08
C ASP A 21 -35.74 6.38 -0.94
N SER A 22 -34.49 6.52 -1.39
CA SER A 22 -33.49 5.46 -1.33
C SER A 22 -32.08 6.00 -1.57
N ILE A 23 -31.09 5.20 -1.20
CA ILE A 23 -29.69 5.46 -1.52
C ILE A 23 -29.03 4.18 -2.02
N LYS A 24 -28.19 4.31 -3.05
CA LYS A 24 -27.45 3.19 -3.64
C LYS A 24 -25.96 3.52 -3.73
N LEU A 25 -25.14 2.50 -3.58
CA LEU A 25 -23.70 2.53 -3.84
C LEU A 25 -23.40 1.85 -5.17
N PHE A 26 -22.62 2.54 -6.01
CA PHE A 26 -22.04 2.03 -7.24
C PHE A 26 -20.53 1.95 -7.05
N LEU A 27 -19.96 0.75 -7.21
CA LEU A 27 -18.51 0.53 -7.20
C LEU A 27 -18.10 -0.24 -8.45
N ARG A 28 -17.02 0.23 -9.08
CA ARG A 28 -16.35 -0.49 -10.17
C ARG A 28 -15.09 -1.15 -9.61
N ILE A 29 -15.19 -2.44 -9.37
CA ILE A 29 -14.07 -3.27 -8.92
C ILE A 29 -13.26 -3.68 -10.15
N GLU A 30 -12.04 -3.19 -10.26
CA GLU A 30 -11.16 -3.43 -11.40
C GLU A 30 -10.54 -4.83 -11.41
N ASP A 31 -10.25 -5.36 -10.21
CA ASP A 31 -9.65 -6.69 -10.06
C ASP A 31 -10.02 -7.30 -8.71
N VAL A 32 -10.07 -8.63 -8.68
CA VAL A 32 -10.41 -9.42 -7.50
C VAL A 32 -9.40 -10.55 -7.37
N LYS A 33 -8.67 -10.58 -6.26
CA LYS A 33 -7.69 -11.62 -5.93
C LYS A 33 -8.10 -12.38 -4.68
N GLY A 34 -7.91 -13.69 -4.67
CA GLY A 34 -8.30 -14.56 -3.56
C GLY A 34 -9.54 -15.40 -3.90
N ASN A 35 -10.26 -15.85 -2.86
CA ASN A 35 -11.37 -16.78 -3.06
C ASN A 35 -12.69 -16.06 -3.36
N VAL A 36 -13.03 -15.97 -4.65
CA VAL A 36 -14.26 -15.29 -5.12
C VAL A 36 -15.56 -16.01 -4.78
N ASN A 37 -15.50 -17.28 -4.37
CA ASN A 37 -16.68 -18.07 -3.97
C ASN A 37 -17.03 -17.91 -2.48
N SER A 38 -16.16 -17.26 -1.72
CA SER A 38 -16.40 -17.03 -0.29
C SER A 38 -17.32 -15.84 -0.08
N LYS A 39 -18.21 -15.94 0.92
CA LYS A 39 -19.05 -14.82 1.35
C LYS A 39 -18.16 -13.75 1.98
N GLN A 40 -18.30 -12.53 1.50
CA GLN A 40 -17.56 -11.36 1.99
C GLN A 40 -18.55 -10.32 2.48
N VAL A 41 -18.22 -9.69 3.60
CA VAL A 41 -19.03 -8.61 4.16
C VAL A 41 -18.27 -7.30 4.03
N LEU A 42 -18.86 -6.33 3.33
CA LEU A 42 -18.40 -4.96 3.26
C LEU A 42 -19.09 -4.15 4.36
N THR A 43 -18.30 -3.63 5.29
CA THR A 43 -18.72 -2.68 6.31
C THR A 43 -18.27 -1.28 5.92
N ILE A 44 -19.18 -0.32 5.99
CA ILE A 44 -18.95 1.09 5.67
C ILE A 44 -19.33 1.92 6.91
N SER A 45 -18.38 2.67 7.46
CA SER A 45 -18.58 3.49 8.65
C SER A 45 -18.06 4.91 8.45
N GLU A 46 -18.61 5.89 9.15
CA GLU A 46 -18.13 7.27 9.09
C GLU A 46 -16.88 7.47 9.97
N ILE A 47 -15.90 8.19 9.43
CA ILE A 47 -14.68 8.55 10.17
C ILE A 47 -14.88 9.82 11.00
N ALA A 48 -14.25 9.87 12.17
CA ALA A 48 -14.31 11.02 13.07
C ALA A 48 -13.28 12.10 12.74
N ASP A 49 -12.25 11.78 11.96
CA ASP A 49 -11.17 12.70 11.63
C ASP A 49 -11.29 13.19 10.19
N ARG A 50 -11.09 14.49 9.98
CA ARG A 50 -11.13 15.09 8.64
C ARG A 50 -9.85 14.71 7.91
N LEU A 51 -9.99 14.31 6.65
CA LEU A 51 -8.85 14.06 5.79
C LEU A 51 -8.46 15.32 5.01
N TYR A 52 -7.18 15.40 4.64
CA TYR A 52 -6.61 16.50 3.89
C TYR A 52 -5.75 15.95 2.75
N TYR A 53 -5.95 16.48 1.56
CA TYR A 53 -5.30 15.98 0.35
C TYR A 53 -3.77 16.12 0.38
N ASP A 54 -3.27 17.13 1.08
CA ASP A 54 -1.85 17.46 1.24
C ASP A 54 -1.20 16.78 2.46
N SER A 55 -1.96 15.99 3.22
CA SER A 55 -1.43 15.25 4.37
C SER A 55 -0.91 13.87 3.99
N ALA A 56 0.12 13.42 4.72
CA ALA A 56 0.66 12.08 4.58
C ALA A 56 -0.11 11.09 5.46
N TYR A 57 -0.64 10.03 4.85
CA TYR A 57 -1.28 8.91 5.54
C TYR A 57 -0.51 7.62 5.27
N TYR A 58 -0.15 6.91 6.33
CA TYR A 58 0.54 5.62 6.26
C TYR A 58 -0.42 4.45 6.46
N ALA A 59 -0.02 3.25 6.02
CA ALA A 59 -0.87 2.06 6.07
C ALA A 59 -1.27 1.62 7.50
N ASN A 60 -0.52 2.04 8.50
CA ASN A 60 -0.80 1.80 9.93
C ASN A 60 -1.50 2.98 10.62
N THR A 61 -1.85 4.05 9.90
CA THR A 61 -2.58 5.20 10.47
C THR A 61 -3.85 4.73 11.16
N GLN A 62 -4.08 5.13 12.40
CA GLN A 62 -5.30 4.83 13.12
C GLN A 62 -6.47 5.61 12.51
N VAL A 63 -7.66 4.98 12.46
CA VAL A 63 -8.89 5.60 11.98
C VAL A 63 -9.87 5.64 13.12
N ASN A 64 -10.16 6.84 13.62
CA ASN A 64 -11.22 7.04 14.60
C ASN A 64 -12.57 7.09 13.89
N LEU A 65 -13.60 6.52 14.51
CA LEU A 65 -14.95 6.47 13.95
C LEU A 65 -15.91 7.32 14.77
N THR A 66 -16.95 7.84 14.14
CA THR A 66 -18.02 8.58 14.85
C THR A 66 -18.94 7.66 15.64
N GLY A 67 -18.92 6.36 15.33
CA GLY A 67 -19.88 5.37 15.82
C GLY A 67 -21.08 5.17 14.88
N PHE A 68 -21.16 5.93 13.78
CA PHE A 68 -22.19 5.74 12.76
C PHE A 68 -21.74 4.73 11.69
N ASP A 69 -22.47 3.63 11.57
CA ASP A 69 -22.29 2.63 10.52
C ASP A 69 -23.26 2.92 9.36
N ALA A 70 -22.71 3.33 8.22
CA ALA A 70 -23.48 3.65 7.03
C ALA A 70 -24.12 2.40 6.41
N ALA A 71 -23.41 1.26 6.39
CA ALA A 71 -23.94 0.00 5.91
C ALA A 71 -23.08 -1.21 6.31
N VAL A 72 -23.72 -2.38 6.42
CA VAL A 72 -23.09 -3.70 6.45
C VAL A 72 -23.74 -4.54 5.37
N ILE A 73 -22.95 -4.95 4.37
CA ILE A 73 -23.44 -5.51 3.11
C ILE A 73 -22.76 -6.85 2.86
N GLU A 74 -23.52 -7.92 2.63
CA GLU A 74 -22.97 -9.12 2.02
C GLU A 74 -22.74 -8.85 0.52
N LEU A 75 -21.49 -8.92 0.08
CA LEU A 75 -21.15 -8.70 -1.32
C LEU A 75 -21.72 -9.83 -2.19
N PRO A 76 -22.27 -9.52 -3.37
CA PRO A 76 -22.69 -10.54 -4.31
C PRO A 76 -21.47 -11.33 -4.81
N PRO A 77 -21.66 -12.53 -5.40
CA PRO A 77 -20.58 -13.30 -5.99
C PRO A 77 -19.76 -12.45 -6.98
N LEU A 78 -18.44 -12.43 -6.79
CA LEU A 78 -17.51 -11.70 -7.63
C LEU A 78 -16.85 -12.64 -8.65
N ARG A 79 -16.35 -12.07 -9.74
CA ARG A 79 -15.57 -12.80 -10.75
C ARG A 79 -14.11 -12.41 -10.64
N ALA A 80 -13.23 -13.41 -10.65
CA ALA A 80 -11.78 -13.19 -10.64
C ALA A 80 -11.28 -12.62 -11.96
N ASP A 81 -10.18 -11.87 -11.92
CA ASP A 81 -9.43 -11.38 -13.09
C ASP A 81 -10.28 -10.60 -14.12
N THR A 82 -11.37 -9.97 -13.68
CA THR A 82 -12.26 -9.17 -14.53
C THR A 82 -12.92 -8.05 -13.73
N VAL A 83 -13.47 -7.07 -14.46
CA VAL A 83 -14.20 -5.95 -13.87
C VAL A 83 -15.55 -6.44 -13.32
N ASN A 84 -15.87 -6.04 -12.10
CA ASN A 84 -17.17 -6.27 -11.47
C ASN A 84 -17.81 -4.92 -11.14
N ASN A 85 -19.03 -4.69 -11.65
CA ASN A 85 -19.83 -3.52 -11.31
C ASN A 85 -20.79 -3.90 -10.20
N LEU A 86 -20.60 -3.32 -9.03
CA LEU A 86 -21.47 -3.53 -7.87
C LEU A 86 -22.48 -2.39 -7.79
N GLU A 87 -23.75 -2.77 -7.70
CA GLU A 87 -24.85 -1.89 -7.33
C GLU A 87 -25.48 -2.45 -6.06
N VAL A 88 -25.49 -1.65 -5.00
CA VAL A 88 -25.98 -2.09 -3.68
C VAL A 88 -26.93 -1.05 -3.11
N ASN A 89 -28.11 -1.50 -2.67
CA ASN A 89 -29.02 -0.68 -1.88
C ASN A 89 -28.46 -0.47 -0.47
N LEU A 90 -28.42 0.77 -0.01
CA LEU A 90 -28.00 1.11 1.34
C LEU A 90 -29.21 1.41 2.23
N PRO A 91 -29.05 1.30 3.57
CA PRO A 91 -30.10 1.70 4.50
C PRO A 91 -30.57 3.14 4.27
N LEU A 92 -31.88 3.36 4.34
CA LEU A 92 -32.48 4.69 4.18
C LEU A 92 -31.94 5.69 5.21
N GLU A 93 -31.62 5.21 6.41
CA GLU A 93 -30.99 5.99 7.47
C GLU A 93 -29.71 6.67 7.01
N PHE A 94 -28.88 6.01 6.19
CA PHE A 94 -27.67 6.64 5.66
C PHE A 94 -27.98 7.81 4.73
N GLY A 95 -29.00 7.69 3.88
CA GLY A 95 -29.46 8.79 3.03
C GLY A 95 -29.96 9.98 3.85
N ASN A 96 -30.78 9.73 4.87
CA ASN A 96 -31.24 10.76 5.80
C ASN A 96 -30.07 11.39 6.57
N TYR A 97 -29.10 10.58 6.99
CA TYR A 97 -27.92 11.04 7.69
C TYR A 97 -27.08 11.99 6.82
N LEU A 98 -26.83 11.67 5.56
CA LEU A 98 -26.11 12.55 4.63
C LEU A 98 -26.82 13.88 4.38
N MET A 99 -28.16 13.86 4.38
CA MET A 99 -29.00 15.03 4.12
C MET A 99 -29.40 15.82 5.37
N ARG A 100 -28.91 15.43 6.56
CA ARG A 100 -29.35 15.98 7.87
C ARG A 100 -29.17 17.49 8.02
N ASP A 101 -28.17 18.05 7.35
CA ASP A 101 -27.95 19.49 7.31
C ASP A 101 -27.74 19.93 5.85
N THR A 102 -28.85 20.22 5.18
CA THR A 102 -28.82 20.66 3.78
C THR A 102 -28.20 22.04 3.60
N SER A 103 -28.09 22.85 4.66
CA SER A 103 -27.45 24.16 4.61
C SER A 103 -25.96 24.04 4.35
N MET A 104 -25.35 22.90 4.72
CA MET A 104 -23.93 22.59 4.56
C MET A 104 -23.61 21.84 3.26
N LEU A 105 -24.61 21.47 2.44
CA LEU A 105 -24.42 20.70 1.19
C LEU A 105 -23.88 21.56 0.03
N PHE A 106 -22.69 22.11 0.24
CA PHE A 106 -21.87 22.84 -0.72
C PHE A 106 -20.38 22.58 -0.46
N HIS A 107 -19.51 23.11 -1.32
CA HIS A 107 -18.05 23.13 -1.09
C HIS A 107 -17.57 24.56 -0.89
N SER A 108 -16.76 24.80 0.13
CA SER A 108 -16.11 26.09 0.37
C SER A 108 -14.72 25.93 0.98
N ASN A 109 -13.86 26.92 0.69
CA ASN A 109 -12.54 27.05 1.30
C ASN A 109 -12.50 28.10 2.41
N SER A 110 -13.59 28.85 2.64
CA SER A 110 -13.63 29.99 3.56
C SER A 110 -14.62 29.86 4.71
N LYS A 111 -15.56 28.92 4.62
CA LYS A 111 -16.53 28.62 5.69
C LYS A 111 -16.74 27.10 5.83
N PRO A 112 -17.23 26.63 6.99
CA PRO A 112 -17.64 25.25 7.13
C PRO A 112 -18.60 24.84 6.02
N ASP A 113 -18.34 23.67 5.46
CA ASP A 113 -19.08 23.06 4.37
C ASP A 113 -19.36 21.59 4.70
N PHE A 114 -19.84 20.80 3.73
CA PHE A 114 -20.21 19.41 3.92
C PHE A 114 -19.14 18.58 4.64
N ARG A 115 -17.87 18.81 4.31
CA ARG A 115 -16.72 18.09 4.86
C ARG A 115 -16.45 18.41 6.34
N SER A 116 -17.15 19.39 6.89
CA SER A 116 -17.00 19.82 8.28
C SER A 116 -17.83 18.94 9.23
N PHE A 117 -18.94 18.39 8.75
CA PHE A 117 -19.82 17.53 9.55
C PHE A 117 -19.85 16.07 9.07
N PHE A 118 -19.56 15.80 7.79
CA PHE A 118 -19.36 14.45 7.25
C PHE A 118 -17.93 14.31 6.74
N LYS A 119 -17.06 13.63 7.50
CA LYS A 119 -15.60 13.71 7.30
C LYS A 119 -15.05 12.66 6.34
N GLY A 120 -15.83 11.64 6.02
CA GLY A 120 -15.44 10.57 5.09
C GLY A 120 -15.96 9.21 5.54
N LEU A 121 -15.52 8.18 4.83
CA LEU A 121 -15.95 6.80 4.98
C LEU A 121 -14.76 5.86 5.13
N TYR A 122 -14.97 4.82 5.91
CA TYR A 122 -14.06 3.70 6.11
C TYR A 122 -14.70 2.41 5.65
N PHE A 123 -14.10 1.80 4.63
CA PHE A 123 -14.53 0.58 3.97
C PHE A 123 -13.67 -0.59 4.46
N ARG A 124 -14.33 -1.58 5.05
CA ARG A 124 -13.69 -2.79 5.60
C ARG A 124 -14.35 -4.01 5.00
N ILE A 125 -13.54 -4.91 4.44
CA ILE A 125 -14.02 -6.20 3.97
C ILE A 125 -13.56 -7.26 4.96
N THR A 126 -14.51 -8.01 5.48
CA THR A 126 -14.28 -9.14 6.36
C THR A 126 -14.77 -10.43 5.71
N SER A 127 -13.96 -11.48 5.80
CA SER A 127 -14.38 -12.85 5.49
C SER A 127 -14.27 -13.72 6.72
N SER A 128 -15.22 -14.63 6.91
CA SER A 128 -15.13 -15.65 7.94
C SER A 128 -14.34 -16.89 7.48
N THR A 129 -14.11 -17.07 6.17
CA THR A 129 -13.60 -18.36 5.65
C THR A 129 -12.44 -18.25 4.67
N ALA A 130 -12.30 -17.17 3.90
CA ALA A 130 -11.19 -17.07 2.95
C ALA A 130 -10.82 -15.61 2.60
N PRO A 131 -9.53 -15.30 2.42
CA PRO A 131 -9.09 -13.95 2.11
C PRO A 131 -9.52 -13.52 0.70
N LEU A 132 -9.89 -12.25 0.59
CA LEU A 132 -10.19 -11.57 -0.67
C LEU A 132 -9.54 -10.19 -0.66
N LEU A 133 -8.98 -9.78 -1.79
CA LEU A 133 -8.48 -8.44 -2.04
C LEU A 133 -9.20 -7.85 -3.26
N LEU A 134 -9.79 -6.67 -3.08
CA LEU A 134 -10.45 -5.92 -4.15
C LEU A 134 -9.57 -4.74 -4.57
N THR A 135 -9.50 -4.51 -5.87
CA THR A 135 -8.90 -3.30 -6.43
C THR A 135 -9.99 -2.38 -6.95
N ILE A 136 -10.00 -1.13 -6.47
CA ILE A 136 -10.85 -0.06 -6.98
C ILE A 136 -9.98 1.07 -7.52
N LYS A 137 -10.45 1.73 -8.58
CA LYS A 137 -9.76 2.87 -9.16
C LYS A 137 -10.48 4.16 -8.76
N LEU A 138 -9.80 5.01 -7.99
CA LEU A 138 -10.29 6.32 -7.57
C LEU A 138 -9.53 7.48 -8.23
N GLU A 139 -8.87 7.19 -9.35
CA GLU A 139 -8.30 8.24 -10.17
C GLU A 139 -9.43 9.10 -10.75
N PRO A 140 -9.32 10.43 -10.66
CA PRO A 140 -10.26 11.36 -11.27
C PRO A 140 -10.58 10.99 -12.73
N PRO A 141 -11.87 10.92 -13.11
CA PRO A 141 -12.23 10.75 -14.51
C PRO A 141 -11.89 12.01 -15.32
N VAL A 142 -11.77 11.84 -16.64
CA VAL A 142 -11.42 12.94 -17.56
C VAL A 142 -12.48 14.04 -17.59
N SER A 143 -13.73 13.74 -17.17
CA SER A 143 -14.78 14.74 -17.01
C SER A 143 -15.67 14.44 -15.80
N THR A 144 -16.36 15.47 -15.30
CA THR A 144 -17.31 15.40 -14.18
C THR A 144 -18.55 14.55 -14.48
N ALA A 145 -18.76 14.14 -15.73
CA ALA A 145 -19.92 13.35 -16.13
C ALA A 145 -19.74 11.83 -15.93
N TYR A 146 -18.52 11.37 -15.61
CA TYR A 146 -18.17 9.94 -15.64
C TYR A 146 -17.50 9.45 -14.36
N SER A 147 -18.22 9.49 -13.23
CA SER A 147 -17.81 8.78 -12.02
C SER A 147 -18.15 7.29 -12.11
N ASN A 148 -17.21 6.43 -11.75
CA ASN A 148 -17.42 4.98 -11.66
C ASN A 148 -17.72 4.53 -10.22
N ASN A 149 -17.31 5.33 -9.23
CA ASN A 149 -17.45 5.00 -7.81
C ASN A 149 -18.18 6.13 -7.08
N TYR A 150 -19.43 5.91 -6.75
CA TYR A 150 -20.29 6.94 -6.17
C TYR A 150 -21.49 6.36 -5.43
N PHE A 151 -22.09 7.19 -4.60
CA PHE A 151 -23.41 7.00 -4.04
C PHE A 151 -24.40 7.88 -4.80
N ILE A 152 -25.59 7.36 -5.01
CA ILE A 152 -26.73 8.12 -5.56
C ILE A 152 -27.88 8.03 -4.58
N LEU A 153 -28.34 9.20 -4.16
CA LEU A 153 -29.52 9.39 -3.34
C LEU A 153 -30.68 9.77 -4.27
N TYR A 154 -31.77 9.01 -4.18
CA TYR A 154 -33.04 9.31 -4.83
C TYR A 154 -33.96 9.96 -3.80
N TYR A 155 -34.57 11.07 -4.18
CA TYR A 155 -35.52 11.80 -3.35
C TYR A 155 -36.64 12.37 -4.22
N HIS A 156 -37.78 12.68 -3.63
CA HIS A 156 -38.81 13.48 -4.28
C HIS A 156 -38.97 14.83 -3.58
N ASP A 157 -39.37 15.83 -4.36
CA ASP A 157 -39.73 17.16 -3.86
C ASP A 157 -41.23 17.24 -3.49
N LYS A 158 -41.68 18.40 -3.01
CA LYS A 158 -43.09 18.66 -2.68
C LYS A 158 -44.08 18.36 -3.81
N SER A 159 -43.63 18.47 -5.06
CA SER A 159 -44.43 18.17 -6.26
C SER A 159 -44.39 16.68 -6.63
N ASN A 160 -43.81 15.85 -5.76
CA ASN A 160 -43.61 14.42 -5.96
C ASN A 160 -42.75 14.09 -7.19
N ILE A 161 -41.86 15.00 -7.60
CA ILE A 161 -40.94 14.79 -8.72
C ILE A 161 -39.68 14.12 -8.19
N THR A 162 -39.37 12.93 -8.70
CA THR A 162 -38.14 12.21 -8.37
C THR A 162 -36.91 12.93 -8.91
N ARG A 163 -35.90 13.08 -8.04
CA ARG A 163 -34.62 13.72 -8.29
C ARG A 163 -33.48 12.84 -7.78
N LYS A 164 -32.27 13.19 -8.18
CA LYS A 164 -31.04 12.46 -7.86
C LYS A 164 -30.02 13.41 -7.27
N TYR A 165 -29.29 12.95 -6.27
CA TYR A 165 -28.17 13.67 -5.68
C TYR A 165 -26.99 12.72 -5.51
N TYR A 166 -25.80 13.18 -5.88
CA TYR A 166 -24.63 12.32 -6.02
C TYR A 166 -23.58 12.63 -4.96
N PHE A 167 -23.00 11.59 -4.37
CA PHE A 167 -21.80 11.67 -3.54
C PHE A 167 -20.70 10.82 -4.17
N ILE A 168 -19.58 11.42 -4.53
CA ILE A 168 -18.61 10.87 -5.47
C ILE A 168 -17.32 10.49 -4.73
N LEU A 169 -16.87 9.24 -4.90
CA LEU A 169 -15.59 8.74 -4.36
C LEU A 169 -14.42 9.05 -5.29
N ASP A 170 -14.63 8.94 -6.60
CA ASP A 170 -13.63 9.20 -7.65
C ASP A 170 -13.81 10.59 -8.29
N ALA A 171 -13.95 11.63 -7.47
CA ALA A 171 -14.28 12.97 -7.95
C ALA A 171 -13.13 13.62 -8.76
N VAL A 172 -13.49 14.47 -9.73
CA VAL A 172 -12.52 15.22 -10.56
C VAL A 172 -11.59 16.05 -9.67
N SER A 173 -12.16 16.78 -8.72
CA SER A 173 -11.38 17.31 -7.60
C SER A 173 -11.08 16.16 -6.65
N LYS A 174 -9.83 15.70 -6.66
CA LYS A 174 -9.41 14.50 -5.94
C LYS A 174 -9.78 14.55 -4.45
N ASN A 175 -10.28 13.43 -3.95
CA ASN A 175 -10.52 13.19 -2.53
C ASN A 175 -9.22 12.81 -1.83
N ALA A 176 -9.07 13.20 -0.57
CA ALA A 176 -8.08 12.57 0.29
C ALA A 176 -8.53 11.12 0.56
N CYS A 177 -7.63 10.16 0.32
CA CYS A 177 -7.90 8.75 0.51
C CYS A 177 -6.61 7.99 0.80
N PHE A 178 -6.70 6.89 1.55
CA PHE A 178 -5.56 6.01 1.83
C PHE A 178 -6.02 4.58 2.13
N ASN A 179 -5.10 3.64 2.00
CA ASN A 179 -5.34 2.25 2.35
C ASN A 179 -4.70 1.92 3.70
N ARG A 180 -5.34 1.02 4.44
CA ARG A 180 -4.75 0.37 5.61
C ARG A 180 -4.48 -1.09 5.32
N PHE A 181 -3.35 -1.54 5.84
CA PHE A 181 -2.94 -2.93 5.71
C PHE A 181 -2.42 -3.45 7.04
N SER A 182 -3.00 -4.55 7.48
CA SER A 182 -2.54 -5.38 8.59
C SER A 182 -2.21 -6.77 8.05
N HIS A 183 -1.19 -7.39 8.64
CA HIS A 183 -0.80 -8.76 8.32
C HIS A 183 -0.88 -9.60 9.58
N ASP A 184 -1.54 -10.75 9.46
CA ASP A 184 -1.43 -11.83 10.42
C ASP A 184 -0.54 -12.92 9.82
N PHE A 185 0.74 -12.91 10.21
CA PHE A 185 1.71 -13.89 9.70
C PHE A 185 1.46 -15.30 10.26
N SER A 186 0.64 -15.44 11.31
CA SER A 186 0.29 -16.74 11.87
C SER A 186 -0.74 -17.50 11.04
N ALA A 187 -1.52 -16.78 10.22
CA ALA A 187 -2.55 -17.35 9.34
C ALA A 187 -2.00 -17.96 8.04
N ALA A 188 -0.69 -17.85 7.80
CA ALA A 188 -0.04 -18.46 6.64
C ALA A 188 0.02 -20.00 6.76
N GLU A 189 0.16 -20.69 5.63
CA GLU A 189 0.38 -22.14 5.58
C GLU A 189 1.55 -22.52 6.52
N PRO A 190 1.43 -23.55 7.40
CA PRO A 190 2.39 -23.80 8.47
C PRO A 190 3.86 -23.94 8.04
N ASP A 191 4.09 -24.44 6.83
CA ASP A 191 5.43 -24.62 6.26
C ASP A 191 5.96 -23.36 5.54
N LYS A 192 5.08 -22.39 5.25
CA LYS A 192 5.41 -21.13 4.58
C LYS A 192 5.30 -19.91 5.51
N ARG A 193 4.83 -20.08 6.75
CA ARG A 193 4.68 -19.00 7.72
C ARG A 193 6.01 -18.40 8.14
N ILE A 194 6.00 -17.10 8.38
CA ILE A 194 7.15 -16.41 8.98
C ILE A 194 7.20 -16.80 10.46
N ARG A 195 8.26 -17.50 10.87
CA ARG A 195 8.43 -17.98 12.26
C ARG A 195 9.21 -17.01 13.12
N HIS A 196 10.10 -16.24 12.50
CA HIS A 196 11.05 -15.36 13.16
C HIS A 196 10.88 -13.93 12.62
N LEU A 197 10.61 -12.98 13.51
CA LEU A 197 10.46 -11.56 13.19
C LEU A 197 11.20 -10.73 14.22
N ASN A 198 12.30 -10.10 13.82
CA ASN A 198 13.11 -9.22 14.67
C ASN A 198 13.54 -9.83 16.02
N ASP A 199 13.69 -11.16 16.09
CA ASP A 199 14.10 -11.91 17.29
C ASP A 199 15.59 -12.29 17.30
N GLY A 200 16.33 -11.86 16.26
CA GLY A 200 17.76 -12.12 16.10
C GLY A 200 18.10 -13.52 15.57
N VAL A 201 17.11 -14.37 15.28
CA VAL A 201 17.34 -15.70 14.72
C VAL A 201 17.81 -15.58 13.27
N ARG A 202 18.90 -16.27 12.95
CA ARG A 202 19.40 -16.38 11.58
C ARG A 202 18.70 -17.53 10.86
N ASP A 203 17.66 -17.20 10.12
CA ASP A 203 16.89 -18.18 9.35
C ASP A 203 17.56 -18.52 8.00
N THR A 204 17.04 -19.57 7.36
CA THR A 204 17.33 -20.02 6.00
C THR A 204 16.61 -19.20 4.93
N LEU A 205 15.48 -18.56 5.28
CA LEU A 205 14.66 -17.73 4.41
C LEU A 205 14.42 -16.36 5.02
N THR A 206 14.18 -15.37 4.16
CA THR A 206 13.75 -14.03 4.55
C THR A 206 12.81 -13.45 3.51
N TYR A 207 12.07 -12.40 3.86
CA TYR A 207 10.88 -11.98 3.12
C TYR A 207 10.95 -10.49 2.78
N VAL A 208 10.47 -10.17 1.58
CA VAL A 208 10.23 -8.78 1.14
C VAL A 208 8.80 -8.71 0.62
N GLN A 209 7.94 -8.00 1.34
CA GLN A 209 6.50 -7.99 1.13
C GLN A 209 5.96 -6.58 0.90
N SER A 210 4.93 -6.51 0.06
CA SER A 210 4.15 -5.32 -0.25
C SER A 210 3.08 -5.05 0.81
N LEU A 211 2.32 -3.96 0.62
CA LEU A 211 1.12 -3.66 1.41
C LEU A 211 1.39 -3.62 2.92
N ASN A 212 2.41 -2.88 3.38
CA ASN A 212 2.81 -2.82 4.80
C ASN A 212 3.24 -4.18 5.40
N GLY A 213 3.75 -5.08 4.55
CA GLY A 213 4.38 -6.33 4.99
C GLY A 213 5.79 -6.12 5.52
N VAL A 214 6.57 -7.20 5.59
CA VAL A 214 7.94 -7.15 6.11
C VAL A 214 8.97 -6.79 5.04
N SER A 215 10.06 -6.19 5.48
CA SER A 215 11.29 -5.99 4.71
C SER A 215 12.42 -6.83 5.29
N THR A 216 13.47 -7.05 4.51
CA THR A 216 14.65 -7.80 4.98
C THR A 216 15.77 -6.83 5.33
N LYS A 217 16.24 -6.85 6.58
CA LYS A 217 17.49 -6.21 6.98
C LYS A 217 18.67 -7.08 6.58
N LEU A 218 19.61 -6.50 5.83
CA LEU A 218 20.86 -7.12 5.40
C LEU A 218 22.02 -6.45 6.15
N VAL A 219 22.82 -7.23 6.86
CA VAL A 219 24.03 -6.77 7.54
C VAL A 219 25.22 -7.36 6.80
N ILE A 220 26.21 -6.54 6.44
CA ILE A 220 27.44 -7.01 5.77
C ILE A 220 28.48 -7.29 6.86
N PRO A 221 28.68 -8.56 7.28
CA PRO A 221 29.66 -8.88 8.32
C PRO A 221 31.07 -8.52 7.85
N GLY A 222 31.91 -8.05 8.78
CA GLY A 222 33.30 -7.68 8.49
C GLY A 222 33.49 -6.32 7.85
N LEU A 223 32.44 -5.66 7.32
CA LEU A 223 32.61 -4.33 6.70
C LEU A 223 33.01 -3.26 7.74
N LYS A 224 32.50 -3.38 8.96
CA LYS A 224 32.94 -2.57 10.11
C LYS A 224 34.41 -2.81 10.46
N ASP A 225 34.86 -4.06 10.42
CA ASP A 225 36.24 -4.42 10.71
C ASP A 225 37.19 -3.90 9.61
N ILE A 226 36.77 -3.95 8.34
CA ILE A 226 37.49 -3.34 7.22
C ILE A 226 37.65 -1.82 7.44
N LYS A 227 36.58 -1.12 7.82
CA LYS A 227 36.63 0.33 8.12
C LYS A 227 37.59 0.66 9.26
N ALA A 228 37.64 -0.18 10.30
CA ALA A 228 38.50 0.02 11.47
C ALA A 228 39.98 -0.35 11.22
N ASN A 229 40.26 -1.14 10.18
CA ASN A 229 41.60 -1.63 9.90
C ASN A 229 42.43 -0.58 9.13
N GLN A 230 43.49 -0.08 9.77
CA GLN A 230 44.43 0.89 9.19
C GLN A 230 45.08 0.40 7.89
N GLN A 231 45.16 -0.92 7.66
CA GLN A 231 45.65 -1.46 6.39
C GLN A 231 44.73 -1.16 5.20
N PHE A 232 43.48 -0.76 5.44
CA PHE A 232 42.51 -0.35 4.43
C PHE A 232 42.32 1.18 4.39
N ALA A 233 43.07 1.94 5.19
CA ALA A 233 43.06 3.38 5.14
C ALA A 233 43.49 3.85 3.73
N GLY A 234 42.65 4.65 3.08
CA GLY A 234 42.90 5.12 1.71
C GLY A 234 42.62 4.11 0.59
N ALA A 235 42.05 2.93 0.90
CA ALA A 235 41.63 1.99 -0.13
C ALA A 235 40.49 2.57 -0.99
N SER A 236 40.56 2.33 -2.30
CA SER A 236 39.50 2.67 -3.25
C SER A 236 38.69 1.43 -3.61
N VAL A 237 37.36 1.56 -3.60
CA VAL A 237 36.44 0.47 -3.94
C VAL A 237 36.28 0.36 -5.45
N ASN A 238 36.73 -0.75 -6.04
CA ASN A 238 36.58 -1.02 -7.47
C ASN A 238 35.27 -1.74 -7.77
N LYS A 239 34.86 -2.64 -6.86
CA LYS A 239 33.61 -3.41 -6.96
C LYS A 239 33.10 -3.73 -5.58
N ALA A 240 31.81 -3.51 -5.37
CA ALA A 240 31.07 -4.11 -4.28
C ALA A 240 29.73 -4.60 -4.83
N ARG A 241 29.45 -5.90 -4.72
CA ARG A 241 28.23 -6.50 -5.25
C ARG A 241 27.58 -7.41 -4.23
N ILE A 242 26.27 -7.28 -4.07
CA ILE A 242 25.45 -8.22 -3.31
C ILE A 242 24.68 -9.09 -4.29
N ILE A 243 24.68 -10.39 -4.06
CA ILE A 243 23.91 -11.37 -4.83
C ILE A 243 22.97 -12.08 -3.86
N VAL A 244 21.68 -11.92 -4.08
CA VAL A 244 20.62 -12.42 -3.20
C VAL A 244 19.84 -13.50 -3.93
N PRO A 245 19.99 -14.78 -3.55
CA PRO A 245 19.26 -15.86 -4.19
C PRO A 245 17.78 -15.85 -3.81
N VAL A 246 16.92 -16.13 -4.78
CA VAL A 246 15.47 -16.21 -4.59
C VAL A 246 15.09 -17.64 -4.21
N HIS A 247 14.14 -17.78 -3.29
CA HIS A 247 13.51 -19.06 -3.03
C HIS A 247 12.34 -19.25 -4.01
N LEU A 248 12.46 -20.27 -4.86
CA LEU A 248 11.44 -20.67 -5.82
C LEU A 248 11.04 -22.11 -5.49
N ASP A 249 9.74 -22.34 -5.34
CA ASP A 249 9.16 -23.66 -5.02
C ASP A 249 8.56 -24.34 -6.26
N ASN A 250 8.58 -23.67 -7.41
CA ASN A 250 7.97 -24.11 -8.67
C ASN A 250 6.46 -24.38 -8.60
N ASP A 251 5.78 -23.91 -7.55
CA ASP A 251 4.33 -23.94 -7.40
C ASP A 251 3.77 -22.51 -7.36
N ILE A 252 3.86 -21.86 -6.20
CA ILE A 252 3.38 -20.48 -6.01
C ILE A 252 4.50 -19.50 -6.30
N LEU A 253 5.73 -19.79 -5.86
CA LEU A 253 6.91 -18.95 -6.02
C LEU A 253 7.67 -19.36 -7.27
N LYS A 254 7.38 -18.63 -8.35
CA LYS A 254 7.93 -18.77 -9.71
C LYS A 254 8.48 -17.42 -10.14
N ASN A 255 9.35 -17.40 -11.15
CA ASN A 255 9.88 -16.16 -11.73
C ASN A 255 8.79 -15.13 -12.10
N LYS A 256 7.61 -15.59 -12.52
CA LYS A 256 6.48 -14.71 -12.91
C LYS A 256 5.67 -14.16 -11.72
N THR A 257 5.74 -14.80 -10.55
CA THR A 257 4.91 -14.46 -9.37
C THR A 257 5.69 -13.72 -8.30
N VAL A 258 7.03 -13.84 -8.27
CA VAL A 258 7.89 -13.00 -7.43
C VAL A 258 8.07 -11.61 -8.03
N SER A 259 8.60 -10.66 -7.24
CA SER A 259 8.90 -9.32 -7.75
C SER A 259 9.95 -9.38 -8.87
N SER A 260 9.73 -8.65 -9.97
CA SER A 260 10.75 -8.53 -11.03
C SER A 260 11.91 -7.63 -10.63
N GLN A 261 11.74 -6.82 -9.58
CA GLN A 261 12.73 -5.86 -9.12
C GLN A 261 12.56 -5.60 -7.63
N ILE A 262 13.66 -5.53 -6.90
CA ILE A 262 13.69 -5.07 -5.50
C ILE A 262 14.83 -4.04 -5.38
N TYR A 263 14.80 -3.23 -4.33
CA TYR A 263 15.78 -2.17 -4.08
C TYR A 263 16.55 -2.40 -2.78
N LEU A 264 17.71 -1.77 -2.70
CA LEU A 264 18.50 -1.65 -1.48
C LEU A 264 18.42 -0.20 -0.99
N ALA A 265 18.12 -0.05 0.28
CA ALA A 265 18.10 1.21 0.98
C ALA A 265 18.92 1.14 2.26
N TYR A 266 19.33 2.28 2.78
CA TYR A 266 19.95 2.43 4.09
C TYR A 266 19.19 3.50 4.87
N LYS A 267 19.29 3.47 6.21
CA LYS A 267 18.75 4.54 7.05
C LYS A 267 19.78 5.66 7.12
N ASN A 268 19.38 6.87 6.75
CA ASN A 268 20.24 8.05 6.88
C ASN A 268 20.31 8.52 8.36
N SER A 269 21.08 9.57 8.62
CA SER A 269 21.24 10.15 9.97
C SER A 269 19.94 10.64 10.63
N LYS A 270 18.86 10.82 9.87
CA LYS A 270 17.52 11.16 10.37
C LYS A 270 16.62 9.92 10.57
N GLY A 271 17.17 8.72 10.41
CA GLY A 271 16.45 7.46 10.47
C GLY A 271 15.56 7.18 9.24
N GLN A 272 15.63 8.02 8.20
CA GLN A 272 14.80 7.87 7.01
C GLN A 272 15.42 6.87 6.04
N LEU A 273 14.57 5.98 5.52
CA LEU A 273 14.99 4.99 4.54
C LEU A 273 15.26 5.67 3.19
N THR A 274 16.50 5.53 2.70
CA THR A 274 16.98 6.19 1.48
C THR A 274 17.64 5.15 0.57
N LEU A 275 17.35 5.16 -0.72
CA LEU A 275 18.01 4.26 -1.68
C LEU A 275 19.53 4.47 -1.66
N VAL A 276 20.28 3.38 -1.85
CA VAL A 276 21.74 3.46 -1.93
C VAL A 276 22.17 4.42 -3.04
N PRO A 277 23.29 5.15 -2.87
CA PRO A 277 23.76 6.16 -3.83
C PRO A 277 23.95 5.62 -5.25
N ASP A 278 24.30 4.34 -5.39
CA ASP A 278 24.50 3.68 -6.69
C ASP A 278 23.26 3.73 -7.58
N TYR A 279 22.05 3.65 -7.01
CA TYR A 279 20.79 3.80 -7.76
C TYR A 279 20.66 5.20 -8.39
N ASN A 280 21.03 6.24 -7.64
CA ASN A 280 20.91 7.63 -8.08
C ASN A 280 21.98 8.01 -9.12
N ILE A 281 23.13 7.34 -9.11
CA ILE A 281 24.19 7.54 -10.11
C ILE A 281 23.77 6.91 -11.43
N ASN A 282 23.36 5.65 -11.41
CA ASN A 282 22.87 4.95 -12.59
C ASN A 282 22.04 3.72 -12.17
N ALA A 283 20.71 3.82 -12.33
CA ALA A 283 19.79 2.74 -11.98
C ALA A 283 20.07 1.42 -12.72
N SER A 284 20.56 1.47 -13.97
CA SER A 284 20.94 0.28 -14.73
C SER A 284 22.21 -0.37 -14.20
N PHE A 285 23.17 0.41 -13.71
CA PHE A 285 24.38 -0.12 -13.07
C PHE A 285 24.09 -0.68 -11.68
N PHE A 286 23.27 0.00 -10.88
CA PHE A 286 22.80 -0.52 -9.59
C PHE A 286 22.14 -1.89 -9.72
N ASP A 287 21.36 -2.09 -10.79
CA ASP A 287 20.59 -3.29 -11.10
C ASP A 287 19.42 -3.54 -10.11
N GLY A 288 19.36 -4.71 -9.47
CA GLY A 288 18.24 -5.11 -8.62
C GLY A 288 17.07 -5.77 -9.37
N LYS A 289 17.22 -6.06 -10.66
CA LYS A 289 16.26 -6.88 -11.41
C LYS A 289 16.50 -8.36 -11.15
N LEU A 290 15.45 -9.16 -11.28
CA LEU A 290 15.54 -10.62 -11.18
C LEU A 290 16.27 -11.18 -12.41
N ASP A 291 17.43 -11.80 -12.21
CA ASP A 291 18.04 -12.71 -13.19
C ASP A 291 17.25 -14.03 -13.14
N THR A 292 16.32 -14.21 -14.07
CA THR A 292 15.40 -15.36 -14.10
C THR A 292 16.08 -16.67 -14.45
N LEU A 293 17.27 -16.63 -15.08
CA LEU A 293 18.07 -17.81 -15.40
C LEU A 293 18.80 -18.33 -14.17
N LYS A 294 19.31 -17.41 -13.34
CA LYS A 294 20.04 -17.75 -12.11
C LYS A 294 19.17 -17.77 -10.85
N GLY A 295 17.99 -17.17 -10.89
CA GLY A 295 17.11 -17.02 -9.74
C GLY A 295 17.72 -16.13 -8.65
N VAL A 296 18.32 -15.00 -9.03
CA VAL A 296 18.99 -14.08 -8.08
C VAL A 296 18.64 -12.62 -8.39
N TYR A 297 18.67 -11.77 -7.37
CA TYR A 297 18.85 -10.33 -7.55
C TYR A 297 20.32 -9.99 -7.37
N GLN A 298 20.83 -9.08 -8.19
CA GLN A 298 22.20 -8.57 -8.06
C GLN A 298 22.17 -7.07 -7.88
N PHE A 299 23.03 -6.57 -6.99
CA PHE A 299 23.14 -5.14 -6.71
C PHE A 299 24.59 -4.72 -6.77
N ASN A 300 24.90 -3.69 -7.55
CA ASN A 300 26.21 -3.03 -7.47
C ASN A 300 26.10 -1.86 -6.49
N ILE A 301 26.93 -1.89 -5.43
CA ILE A 301 26.89 -0.98 -4.29
C ILE A 301 28.27 -0.38 -3.97
N ALA A 302 29.13 -0.23 -4.99
CA ALA A 302 30.49 0.26 -4.83
C ALA A 302 30.52 1.65 -4.19
N SER A 303 29.60 2.53 -4.60
CA SER A 303 29.52 3.90 -4.11
C SER A 303 29.05 3.96 -2.66
N PHE A 304 28.11 3.09 -2.28
CA PHE A 304 27.69 2.95 -0.88
C PHE A 304 28.86 2.50 0.00
N VAL A 305 29.56 1.44 -0.40
CA VAL A 305 30.69 0.89 0.37
C VAL A 305 31.82 1.91 0.47
N ASP A 306 32.16 2.61 -0.61
CA ASP A 306 33.19 3.66 -0.60
C ASP A 306 32.83 4.80 0.36
N LYS A 307 31.57 5.27 0.33
CA LYS A 307 31.08 6.28 1.27
C LYS A 307 31.13 5.79 2.71
N TYR A 308 30.72 4.55 2.98
CA TYR A 308 30.77 3.98 4.32
C TYR A 308 32.20 3.90 4.86
N LEU A 309 33.17 3.45 4.05
CA LEU A 309 34.57 3.34 4.46
C LEU A 309 35.22 4.70 4.73
N LYS A 310 34.83 5.74 3.97
CA LYS A 310 35.34 7.11 4.11
C LYS A 310 34.57 7.97 5.12
N ASP A 311 33.45 7.48 5.64
CA ASP A 311 32.61 8.20 6.59
C ASP A 311 33.27 8.28 7.97
N THR A 312 33.88 9.42 8.28
CA THR A 312 34.51 9.68 9.57
C THR A 312 33.52 10.05 10.68
N ASN A 313 32.30 10.43 10.31
CA ASN A 313 31.29 10.91 11.25
C ASN A 313 30.34 9.79 11.73
N ASN A 314 30.54 8.54 11.28
CA ASN A 314 29.68 7.39 11.56
C ASN A 314 28.19 7.70 11.29
N THR A 315 27.96 8.36 10.15
CA THR A 315 26.62 8.65 9.63
C THR A 315 26.02 7.49 8.84
N PHE A 316 26.85 6.52 8.45
CA PHE A 316 26.44 5.29 7.75
C PHE A 316 26.71 4.06 8.62
N GLU A 317 25.77 3.13 8.60
CA GLU A 317 25.91 1.80 9.19
C GLU A 317 26.14 0.75 8.08
N PRO A 318 26.81 -0.39 8.36
CA PRO A 318 26.99 -1.49 7.42
C PRO A 318 25.71 -2.33 7.27
N GLU A 319 24.56 -1.66 7.33
CA GLU A 319 23.22 -2.23 7.34
C GLU A 319 22.43 -1.65 6.18
N LEU A 320 21.82 -2.53 5.41
CA LEU A 320 20.95 -2.23 4.29
C LEU A 320 19.59 -2.89 4.51
N GLU A 321 18.60 -2.44 3.75
CA GLU A 321 17.25 -2.97 3.77
C GLU A 321 16.83 -3.30 2.34
N LEU A 322 16.40 -4.54 2.12
CA LEU A 322 15.79 -4.98 0.87
C LEU A 322 14.31 -4.64 0.90
N ILE A 323 13.88 -3.84 -0.08
CA ILE A 323 12.51 -3.31 -0.17
C ILE A 323 11.93 -3.51 -1.58
N LEU A 324 10.61 -3.51 -1.68
CA LEU A 324 9.93 -3.43 -2.97
C LEU A 324 9.93 -1.99 -3.50
N PRO A 325 9.93 -1.79 -4.84
CA PRO A 325 9.67 -0.49 -5.41
C PRO A 325 8.27 0.01 -5.05
N SER A 326 8.06 1.33 -5.09
CA SER A 326 6.73 1.92 -4.92
C SER A 326 5.75 1.34 -5.94
N GLY A 327 4.56 0.93 -5.47
CA GLY A 327 3.55 0.25 -6.28
C GLY A 327 3.84 -1.23 -6.57
N GLY A 328 4.95 -1.78 -6.06
CA GLY A 328 5.23 -3.21 -6.15
C GLY A 328 4.23 -4.03 -5.34
N ILE A 329 3.48 -4.91 -6.00
CA ILE A 329 2.45 -5.78 -5.37
C ILE A 329 2.88 -7.25 -5.28
N LYS A 330 4.02 -7.61 -5.89
CA LYS A 330 4.53 -8.97 -5.87
C LYS A 330 5.54 -9.11 -4.75
N ASN A 331 5.27 -10.04 -3.84
CA ASN A 331 6.17 -10.37 -2.75
C ASN A 331 7.28 -11.29 -3.25
N THR A 332 8.39 -11.35 -2.52
CA THR A 332 9.50 -12.24 -2.82
C THR A 332 10.00 -12.89 -1.53
N VAL A 333 10.32 -14.19 -1.62
CA VAL A 333 11.03 -14.94 -0.59
C VAL A 333 12.48 -15.14 -1.05
N LEU A 334 13.42 -14.83 -0.17
CA LEU A 334 14.84 -14.85 -0.43
C LEU A 334 15.50 -15.94 0.41
N LYS A 335 16.53 -16.57 -0.15
CA LYS A 335 17.41 -17.44 0.60
C LYS A 335 18.35 -16.59 1.45
N ALA A 336 18.52 -16.96 2.71
CA ALA A 336 19.26 -16.23 3.71
C ALA A 336 20.42 -17.07 4.30
N ASN A 337 20.85 -16.74 5.51
CA ASN A 337 22.10 -17.19 6.13
C ASN A 337 22.34 -18.70 6.04
N ASN A 338 21.44 -19.50 6.62
CA ASN A 338 21.63 -20.94 6.76
C ASN A 338 21.15 -21.75 5.54
N SER A 339 20.90 -21.08 4.41
CA SER A 339 20.57 -21.74 3.14
C SER A 339 21.81 -22.39 2.51
N ASN A 340 21.62 -23.49 1.78
CA ASN A 340 22.66 -24.11 0.95
C ASN A 340 23.25 -23.16 -0.11
N ILE A 341 22.50 -22.12 -0.47
CA ILE A 341 22.93 -21.04 -1.36
C ILE A 341 22.60 -19.73 -0.64
N PRO A 342 23.50 -19.20 0.20
CA PRO A 342 23.25 -17.99 0.97
C PRO A 342 23.53 -16.73 0.15
N VAL A 343 23.20 -15.57 0.73
CA VAL A 343 23.57 -14.26 0.18
C VAL A 343 25.09 -14.15 0.06
N ARG A 344 25.57 -13.62 -1.07
CA ARG A 344 27.01 -13.41 -1.33
C ARG A 344 27.32 -11.93 -1.46
N PHE A 345 28.41 -11.51 -0.81
CA PHE A 345 29.02 -10.19 -0.99
C PHE A 345 30.37 -10.35 -1.70
N GLU A 346 30.52 -9.70 -2.86
CA GLU A 346 31.76 -9.66 -3.63
C GLU A 346 32.39 -8.28 -3.48
N PHE A 347 33.62 -8.23 -3.00
CA PHE A 347 34.34 -6.99 -2.74
C PHE A 347 35.71 -7.02 -3.42
N LEU A 348 36.00 -6.00 -4.23
CA LEU A 348 37.30 -5.75 -4.85
C LEU A 348 37.70 -4.31 -4.58
N TYR A 349 38.93 -4.14 -4.12
CA TYR A 349 39.50 -2.84 -3.78
C TYR A 349 40.94 -2.74 -4.29
N THR A 350 41.41 -1.51 -4.46
CA THR A 350 42.82 -1.19 -4.66
C THR A 350 43.34 -0.53 -3.40
N LYS A 351 44.53 -0.94 -2.97
CA LYS A 351 45.27 -0.33 -1.87
C LYS A 351 46.48 0.41 -2.47
N PHE A 352 46.75 1.60 -1.94
CA PHE A 352 47.89 2.44 -2.32
C PHE A 352 49.00 2.38 -1.27
#